data_AF-A0A960Q8G9-F1
#
_entry.id   AF-A0A960Q8G9-F1
#
_cell.length_a   1.000
_cell.length_b   1.000
_cell.length_c   1.000
_cell.angle_alpha   90.00
_cell.angle_beta   90.00
_cell.angle_gamma   90.00
#
_symmetry.space_group_name_H-M   'P 1'
#
loop_
_entity.id
_entity.type
_entity.pdbx_description
1 polymer ?
#
loop_
_entity_poly.entity_id
_entity_poly.type
_entity_poly.pdbx_seq_one_letter_code
_entity_poly.pdbx_strand_id
1 'polypeptide(L)'
;GFVLACLFSNAIDLHEFKLWVDHIIAETPFENIPPYIFDLVDFNEALFHVYRVIGFVPGCNLNEKEEAAIYGIAIARGREVYDLPVPATKAMHCLSTCEHIQHSFQAVFPFLPTLKIPA
;
A
#
# COMPACT_ATOMS: atom_id res chain seq x y z
N GLY A 1 -6.18 4.44 -4.92
CA GLY A 1 -5.03 5.26 -4.50
C GLY A 1 -4.19 4.55 -3.48
N PHE A 2 -4.74 4.29 -2.29
CA PHE A 2 -3.99 3.87 -1.11
C PHE A 2 -3.09 2.63 -1.31
N VAL A 3 -3.60 1.58 -1.95
CA VAL A 3 -2.82 0.36 -2.24
C VAL A 3 -1.58 0.66 -3.09
N LEU A 4 -1.73 1.48 -4.13
CA LEU A 4 -0.61 1.89 -4.97
C LEU A 4 0.37 2.77 -4.18
N ALA A 5 -0.12 3.68 -3.33
CA ALA A 5 0.76 4.45 -2.45
C ALA A 5 1.60 3.52 -1.56
N CYS A 6 0.99 2.48 -0.98
CA CYS A 6 1.73 1.47 -0.22
C CYS A 6 2.77 0.73 -1.06
N LEU A 7 2.43 0.36 -2.30
CA LEU A 7 3.34 -0.35 -3.21
C LEU A 7 4.53 0.53 -3.64
N PHE A 8 4.28 1.79 -4.04
CA PHE A 8 5.34 2.72 -4.46
C PHE A 8 6.23 3.16 -3.30
N SER A 9 5.71 3.23 -2.07
CA SER A 9 6.49 3.51 -0.87
C SER A 9 7.20 2.29 -0.27
N ASN A 10 7.14 1.13 -0.95
CA ASN A 10 7.66 -0.15 -0.48
C ASN A 10 7.05 -0.65 0.85
N ALA A 11 5.89 -0.11 1.25
CA ALA A 11 5.14 -0.56 2.42
C ALA A 11 4.53 -1.95 2.20
N ILE A 12 4.23 -2.30 0.95
CA ILE A 12 3.96 -3.67 0.47
C ILE A 12 4.85 -3.97 -0.74
N ASP A 13 5.07 -5.25 -1.04
CA ASP A 13 5.80 -5.66 -2.24
C ASP A 13 4.83 -6.17 -3.32
N LEU A 14 5.37 -6.55 -4.48
CA LEU A 14 4.55 -7.04 -5.59
C LEU A 14 3.82 -8.34 -5.24
N HIS A 15 4.41 -9.20 -4.41
CA HIS A 15 3.74 -10.44 -4.01
C HIS A 15 2.54 -10.14 -3.11
N GLU A 16 2.71 -9.26 -2.13
CA GLU A 16 1.64 -8.82 -1.24
C GLU A 16 0.56 -8.02 -1.96
N PHE A 17 0.93 -7.25 -2.99
CA PHE A 17 -0.02 -6.61 -3.88
C PHE A 17 -0.88 -7.64 -4.61
N LYS A 18 -0.29 -8.74 -5.10
CA LYS A 18 -1.05 -9.83 -5.74
C LYS A 18 -1.95 -10.57 -4.75
N LEU A 19 -1.48 -10.81 -3.52
CA LEU A 19 -2.33 -11.35 -2.47
C LEU A 19 -3.52 -10.44 -2.15
N TRP A 20 -3.34 -9.11 -2.22
CA TRP A 20 -4.45 -8.18 -2.12
C TRP A 20 -5.42 -8.30 -3.30
N VAL A 21 -4.93 -8.45 -4.53
CA VAL A 21 -5.76 -8.69 -5.71
C VAL A 21 -6.59 -9.98 -5.53
N ASP A 22 -5.96 -11.08 -5.14
CA ASP A 22 -6.61 -12.37 -4.88
C ASP A 22 -7.68 -12.23 -3.78
N HIS A 23 -7.37 -11.49 -2.72
CA HIS A 23 -8.31 -11.22 -1.63
C HIS A 23 -9.54 -10.43 -2.11
N ILE A 24 -9.36 -9.40 -2.96
CA ILE A 24 -10.48 -8.65 -3.54
C ILE A 24 -11.37 -9.57 -4.39
N ILE A 25 -10.77 -10.45 -5.19
CA ILE A 25 -11.51 -11.42 -6.02
C ILE A 25 -12.31 -12.40 -5.16
N ALA A 26 -11.75 -12.85 -4.03
CA ALA A 26 -12.40 -13.80 -3.13
C ALA A 26 -13.55 -13.18 -2.33
N GLU A 27 -13.40 -11.94 -1.87
CA GLU A 27 -14.34 -11.31 -0.91
C GLU A 27 -15.41 -10.42 -1.58
N THR A 28 -15.24 -10.06 -2.85
CA THR A 28 -16.16 -9.17 -3.56
C THR A 28 -17.09 -9.98 -4.47
N PRO A 29 -18.42 -9.74 -4.46
CA PRO A 29 -19.32 -10.36 -5.44
C PRO A 29 -18.87 -10.06 -6.87
N PHE A 30 -18.90 -11.07 -7.73
CA PHE A 30 -18.30 -11.01 -9.07
C PHE A 30 -18.74 -9.79 -9.88
N GLU A 31 -20.03 -9.46 -9.86
CA GLU A 31 -20.61 -8.31 -10.57
C GLU A 31 -20.10 -6.94 -10.08
N ASN A 32 -19.52 -6.88 -8.87
CA ASN A 32 -18.98 -5.66 -8.27
C ASN A 32 -17.46 -5.55 -8.43
N ILE A 33 -16.78 -6.57 -8.97
CA ILE A 33 -15.33 -6.54 -9.20
C ILE A 33 -15.05 -5.70 -10.46
N PRO A 34 -14.26 -4.63 -10.36
CA PRO A 34 -13.80 -3.92 -11.54
C PRO A 34 -12.96 -4.84 -12.45
N PRO A 35 -13.19 -4.87 -13.77
CA PRO A 35 -12.51 -5.82 -14.67
C PRO A 35 -10.98 -5.80 -14.59
N TYR A 36 -10.38 -4.62 -14.39
CA TYR A 36 -8.93 -4.46 -14.28
C TYR A 36 -8.32 -5.24 -13.10
N ILE A 37 -9.10 -5.63 -12.09
CA ILE A 37 -8.60 -6.44 -10.96
C ILE A 37 -8.12 -7.80 -11.46
N PHE A 38 -8.82 -8.41 -12.42
CA PHE A 38 -8.41 -9.69 -13.01
C PHE A 38 -7.11 -9.53 -13.81
N ASP A 39 -6.96 -8.42 -14.53
CA ASP A 39 -5.74 -8.12 -15.30
C ASP A 39 -4.51 -7.89 -14.39
N LEU A 40 -4.72 -7.54 -13.11
CA LEU A 40 -3.65 -7.32 -12.14
C LEU A 40 -3.07 -8.61 -11.53
N VAL A 41 -3.78 -9.76 -11.62
CA VAL A 41 -3.33 -11.04 -11.07
C VAL A 41 -1.95 -11.43 -11.63
N ASP A 42 -1.80 -11.31 -12.94
CA ASP A 42 -0.58 -11.67 -13.67
C ASP A 42 0.40 -10.50 -13.85
N PHE A 43 0.15 -9.35 -13.22
CA PHE A 43 1.02 -8.19 -13.35
C PHE A 43 2.45 -8.50 -12.92
N ASN A 44 3.41 -8.44 -13.85
CA ASN A 44 4.82 -8.76 -13.57
C ASN A 44 5.78 -7.81 -14.30
N GLU A 45 5.31 -6.60 -14.59
CA GLU A 45 6.08 -5.55 -15.24
C GLU A 45 6.65 -4.58 -14.21
N ALA A 46 7.45 -3.61 -14.66
CA ALA A 46 7.88 -2.51 -13.80
C ALA A 46 6.68 -1.75 -13.22
N LEU A 47 6.75 -1.39 -11.93
CA LEU A 47 5.61 -0.82 -11.17
C LEU A 47 4.92 0.37 -11.85
N PHE A 48 5.66 1.21 -12.57
CA PHE A 48 5.08 2.36 -13.26
C PHE A 48 4.12 1.97 -14.40
N HIS A 49 4.16 0.73 -14.90
CA HIS A 49 3.22 0.22 -15.89
C HIS A 49 1.85 -0.17 -15.30
N VAL A 50 1.70 -0.19 -13.97
CA VAL A 50 0.43 -0.56 -13.32
C VAL A 50 -0.74 0.33 -13.75
N TYR A 51 -0.49 1.62 -14.00
CA TYR A 51 -1.51 2.56 -14.46
C TYR A 51 -2.06 2.23 -15.86
N ARG A 52 -1.26 1.57 -16.71
CA ARG A 52 -1.73 1.09 -18.02
C ARG A 52 -2.74 -0.03 -17.87
N VAL A 53 -2.54 -0.92 -16.90
CA VAL A 53 -3.47 -2.02 -16.60
C VAL A 53 -4.75 -1.49 -15.99
N ILE A 54 -4.64 -0.57 -15.01
CA ILE A 54 -5.80 0.04 -14.36
C ILE A 54 -6.61 0.92 -15.32
N GLY A 55 -5.95 1.54 -16.32
CA GLY A 55 -6.59 2.40 -17.30
C GLY A 55 -6.88 3.84 -16.83
N PHE A 56 -6.50 4.17 -15.59
CA PHE A 56 -6.57 5.51 -15.01
C PHE A 56 -5.55 5.65 -13.88
N VAL A 57 -5.34 6.88 -13.41
CA VAL A 57 -4.51 7.16 -12.22
C VAL A 57 -5.45 7.26 -11.00
N PRO A 58 -5.44 6.27 -10.09
CA PRO A 58 -6.32 6.31 -8.92
C PRO A 58 -5.92 7.44 -7.98
N GLY A 59 -6.85 8.34 -7.69
CA GLY A 59 -6.64 9.37 -6.68
C GLY A 59 -6.30 8.77 -5.30
N CYS A 60 -5.43 9.46 -4.56
CA CYS A 60 -5.16 9.21 -3.16
C CYS A 60 -5.06 10.56 -2.45
N ASN A 61 -6.05 10.90 -1.63
CA ASN A 61 -6.09 12.17 -0.93
C ASN A 61 -5.30 12.07 0.39
N LEU A 62 -3.99 11.85 0.29
CA LEU A 62 -3.10 11.87 1.44
C LEU A 62 -2.47 13.25 1.58
N ASN A 63 -2.38 13.75 2.81
CA ASN A 63 -1.53 14.87 3.14
C ASN A 63 -0.08 14.42 3.39
N GLU A 64 0.84 15.37 3.51
CA GLU A 64 2.28 15.10 3.68
C GLU A 64 2.60 14.21 4.90
N LYS A 65 1.85 14.33 6.00
CA LYS A 65 2.06 13.49 7.19
C LYS A 65 1.60 12.06 6.95
N GLU A 66 0.47 11.89 6.25
CA GLU A 66 -0.06 10.57 5.92
C GLU A 66 0.83 9.84 4.90
N GLU A 67 1.35 10.55 3.91
CA GLU A 67 2.33 10.01 2.97
C GLU A 67 3.61 9.58 3.70
N ALA A 68 4.14 10.44 4.59
CA ALA A 68 5.27 10.08 5.44
C ALA A 68 4.98 8.87 6.34
N ALA A 69 3.74 8.71 6.83
CA ALA A 69 3.33 7.57 7.62
C ALA A 69 3.37 6.25 6.81
N ILE A 70 3.01 6.26 5.51
CA ILE A 70 3.13 5.07 4.66
C ILE A 70 4.60 4.63 4.53
N TYR A 71 5.54 5.57 4.38
CA TYR A 71 6.95 5.20 4.43
C TYR A 71 7.37 4.68 5.82
N GLY A 72 6.78 5.21 6.88
CA GLY A 72 6.93 4.67 8.24
C GLY A 72 6.49 3.21 8.31
N ILE A 73 5.45 2.80 7.57
CA ILE A 73 5.01 1.39 7.50
C ILE A 73 6.12 0.53 6.91
N ALA A 74 6.74 0.95 5.79
CA ALA A 74 7.86 0.20 5.20
C ALA A 74 9.00 -0.01 6.22
N ILE A 75 9.37 1.04 6.95
CA ILE A 75 10.42 0.99 7.99
C ILE A 75 10.01 0.07 9.14
N ALA A 76 8.78 0.20 9.66
CA ALA A 76 8.26 -0.66 10.74
C ALA A 76 8.21 -2.14 10.35
N ARG A 77 8.13 -2.42 9.04
CA ARG A 77 8.17 -3.77 8.46
C ARG A 77 9.59 -4.23 8.10
N GLY A 78 10.62 -3.46 8.45
CA GLY A 78 12.03 -3.81 8.20
C GLY A 78 12.43 -3.75 6.73
N ARG A 79 11.74 -2.93 5.93
CA ARG A 79 11.99 -2.80 4.49
C ARG A 79 12.89 -1.61 4.19
N GLU A 80 13.79 -1.80 3.23
CA GLU A 80 14.65 -0.71 2.76
C GLU A 80 13.85 0.30 1.92
N VAL A 81 14.07 1.59 2.19
CA VAL A 81 13.52 2.69 1.42
C VAL A 81 14.68 3.58 1.01
N TYR A 82 15.06 3.53 -0.27
CA TYR A 82 16.28 4.19 -0.76
C TYR A 82 16.10 5.71 -0.91
N ASP A 83 14.99 6.16 -1.48
CA ASP A 83 14.70 7.58 -1.75
C ASP A 83 13.63 8.12 -0.80
N LEU A 84 13.88 7.99 0.50
CA LEU A 84 12.92 8.44 1.51
C LEU A 84 12.79 9.98 1.48
N PRO A 85 11.59 10.54 1.24
CA PRO A 85 11.41 12.00 1.09
C PRO A 85 11.55 12.77 2.41
N VAL A 86 11.57 12.06 3.53
CA VAL A 86 11.73 12.59 4.89
C VAL A 86 12.72 11.73 5.67
N PRO A 87 13.33 12.19 6.77
CA PRO A 87 14.14 11.31 7.62
C PRO A 87 13.32 10.12 8.17
N ALA A 88 13.94 8.95 8.33
CA ALA A 88 13.29 7.74 8.86
C ALA A 88 12.61 7.97 10.22
N THR A 89 13.24 8.76 11.09
CA THR A 89 12.66 9.16 12.39
C THR A 89 11.38 9.97 12.23
N LYS A 90 11.32 10.87 11.24
CA LYS A 90 10.11 11.64 10.92
C LYS A 90 9.01 10.74 10.35
N ALA A 91 9.35 9.82 9.45
CA ALA A 91 8.39 8.84 8.91
C ALA A 91 7.78 7.96 10.00
N MET A 92 8.61 7.43 10.91
CA MET A 92 8.14 6.64 12.06
C MET A 92 7.30 7.46 13.04
N HIS A 93 7.68 8.72 13.30
CA HIS A 93 6.87 9.62 14.11
C HIS A 93 5.51 9.88 13.46
N CYS A 94 5.47 10.20 12.16
CA CYS A 94 4.23 10.35 11.41
C CYS A 94 3.35 9.09 11.51
N LEU A 95 3.93 7.90 11.31
CA LEU A 95 3.21 6.64 11.50
C LEU A 95 2.59 6.54 12.90
N SER A 96 3.35 6.81 13.96
CA SER A 96 2.84 6.74 15.34
C SER A 96 1.69 7.71 15.61
N THR A 97 1.67 8.87 14.95
CA THR A 97 0.65 9.92 15.16
C THR A 97 -0.54 9.82 14.20
N CYS A 98 -0.46 9.01 13.15
CA CYS A 98 -1.50 8.82 12.14
C CYS A 98 -2.18 7.45 12.31
N GLU A 99 -2.92 7.25 13.40
CA GLU A 99 -3.60 5.99 13.72
C GLU A 99 -4.51 5.50 12.57
N HIS A 100 -5.20 6.41 11.88
CA HIS A 100 -6.08 6.05 10.76
C HIS A 100 -5.32 5.43 9.58
N ILE A 101 -4.05 5.79 9.36
CA ILE A 101 -3.20 5.16 8.34
C ILE A 101 -2.83 3.73 8.75
N GLN A 102 -2.54 3.52 10.04
CA GLN A 102 -2.30 2.18 10.58
C GLN A 102 -3.54 1.28 10.42
N HIS A 103 -4.71 1.80 10.80
CA HIS A 103 -5.99 1.10 10.66
C HIS A 103 -6.33 0.82 9.19
N SER A 104 -6.15 1.81 8.30
CA SER A 104 -6.38 1.63 6.87
C SER A 104 -5.48 0.56 6.28
N PHE A 105 -4.20 0.55 6.67
CA PHE A 105 -3.26 -0.47 6.22
C PHE A 105 -3.69 -1.88 6.65
N GLN A 106 -4.03 -2.07 7.93
CA GLN A 106 -4.46 -3.37 8.45
C GLN A 106 -5.82 -3.81 7.88
N ALA A 107 -6.73 -2.88 7.62
CA ALA A 107 -8.02 -3.18 7.00
C ALA A 107 -7.89 -3.58 5.52
N VAL A 108 -6.97 -2.94 4.78
CA VAL A 108 -6.72 -3.21 3.36
C VAL A 108 -5.90 -4.49 3.18
N PHE A 109 -5.00 -4.81 4.12
CA PHE A 109 -4.13 -5.99 4.06
C PHE A 109 -4.29 -6.88 5.31
N PRO A 110 -5.48 -7.48 5.52
CA PRO A 110 -5.79 -8.23 6.76
C PRO A 110 -4.97 -9.51 6.92
N PHE A 111 -4.30 -9.97 5.85
CA PHE A 111 -3.42 -11.13 5.84
C PHE A 111 -1.98 -10.79 6.28
N LEU A 112 -1.63 -9.51 6.44
CA LEU A 112 -0.30 -9.10 6.90
C LEU A 112 -0.22 -9.04 8.43
N PRO A 113 0.98 -9.25 9.02
CA PRO A 113 1.15 -9.09 10.46
C PRO A 113 0.82 -7.67 10.94
N THR A 114 0.39 -7.57 12.19
CA THR A 114 0.19 -6.28 12.86
C THR A 114 1.50 -5.48 12.90
N LEU A 115 1.40 -4.18 12.62
CA LEU A 115 2.55 -3.27 12.66
C LEU A 115 3.11 -3.17 14.08
N LYS A 116 4.43 -3.30 14.20
CA LYS A 116 5.15 -3.06 15.46
C LYS A 116 5.65 -1.63 15.47
N ILE A 117 4.90 -0.75 16.14
CA ILE A 117 5.25 0.67 16.24
C ILE A 117 5.91 0.89 17.60
N PRO A 118 7.15 1.40 17.66
CA PRO A 118 7.77 1.74 18.92
C PRO A 118 6.95 2.86 19.60
N ALA A 119 6.73 2.71 20.91
CA ALA A 119 6.11 3.71 21.76
C ALA A 119 6.99 4.96 21.93
#